data_AF-A0A917J9C3-F1
#
_entry.id   AF-A0A917J9C3-F1
#
_cell.length_a   1.000
_cell.length_b   1.000
_cell.length_c   1.000
_cell.angle_alpha   90.00
_cell.angle_beta   90.00
_cell.angle_gamma   90.00
#
_symmetry.space_group_name_H-M   'P 1'
#
loop_
_entity.id
_entity.type
_entity.pdbx_description
1 polymer ?
#
loop_
_entity_poly.entity_id
_entity_poly.type
_entity_poly.pdbx_seq_one_letter_code
_entity_poly.pdbx_strand_id
1 'polypeptide(L)'
;MEQQFDAILTGSDSQIEGVVNTISQSGYSEAYEFNSIDGTLNLVIARDTDGNWIRIAGSEPYFAGWVDELVEQINNPETNNTAITFDNE
;
A
#
# COMPACT_ATOMS: atom_id res chain seq x y z
N MET A 1 3.54 -9.63 -14.95
CA MET A 1 4.47 -9.49 -13.83
C MET A 1 3.62 -9.12 -12.63
N GLU A 2 3.53 -10.01 -11.65
CA GLU A 2 2.89 -9.69 -10.37
C GLU A 2 3.89 -8.81 -9.62
N GLN A 3 3.55 -7.53 -9.44
CA GLN A 3 4.38 -6.60 -8.69
C GLN A 3 4.01 -6.72 -7.21
N GLN A 4 5.00 -7.11 -6.42
CA GLN A 4 4.93 -7.24 -4.97
C GLN A 4 6.05 -6.39 -4.36
N PHE A 5 5.75 -5.67 -3.29
CA PHE A 5 6.72 -4.87 -2.56
C PHE A 5 6.39 -4.80 -1.07
N ASP A 6 7.41 -4.57 -0.25
CA ASP A 6 7.26 -4.39 1.20
C ASP A 6 6.78 -2.97 1.50
N ALA A 7 5.83 -2.85 2.42
CA ALA A 7 5.24 -1.58 2.84
C ALA A 7 5.08 -1.52 4.35
N ILE A 8 5.11 -0.31 4.89
CA ILE A 8 4.87 -0.05 6.30
C ILE A 8 3.72 0.95 6.40
N LEU A 9 2.67 0.60 7.14
CA LEU A 9 1.55 1.49 7.42
C LEU A 9 1.67 2.00 8.85
N THR A 10 1.69 3.32 9.03
CA THR A 10 1.79 3.95 10.33
C THR A 10 0.40 4.35 10.81
N GLY A 11 -0.25 3.43 11.53
CA GLY A 11 -1.54 3.73 12.17
C GLY A 11 -1.42 4.74 13.30
N SER A 12 -2.54 5.01 13.98
CA SER A 12 -2.58 5.94 15.13
C SER A 12 -1.67 5.53 16.29
N ASP A 13 -1.50 4.22 16.51
CA ASP A 13 -0.85 3.68 17.71
C ASP A 13 0.43 2.88 17.41
N SER A 14 0.60 2.33 16.20
CA SER A 14 1.71 1.42 15.89
C SER A 14 1.99 1.33 14.39
N GLN A 15 3.23 0.96 14.06
CA GLN A 15 3.64 0.62 12.69
C GLN A 15 3.25 -0.82 12.39
N ILE A 16 2.72 -1.05 11.19
CA ILE A 16 2.32 -2.36 10.71
C ILE A 16 3.11 -2.66 9.44
N GLU A 17 4.04 -3.59 9.56
CA GLU A 17 4.83 -4.08 8.42
C GLU A 17 4.03 -5.12 7.65
N GLY A 18 4.05 -5.01 6.33
CA GLY A 18 3.30 -5.91 5.46
C GLY A 18 3.81 -5.93 4.04
N VAL A 19 3.13 -6.74 3.24
CA VAL A 19 3.48 -6.93 1.85
C VAL A 19 2.30 -6.57 0.99
N VAL A 20 2.55 -5.74 -0.02
CA VAL A 20 1.57 -5.26 -0.98
C VAL A 20 1.65 -6.10 -2.23
N ASN A 21 0.51 -6.62 -2.66
CA ASN A 21 0.37 -7.42 -3.87
C ASN A 21 -0.54 -6.68 -4.84
N THR A 22 -0.12 -6.59 -6.10
CA THR A 22 -1.04 -6.14 -7.17
C THR A 22 -2.05 -7.25 -7.43
N ILE A 23 -3.35 -6.94 -7.34
CA ILE A 23 -4.42 -7.90 -7.59
C ILE A 23 -5.28 -7.46 -8.78
N SER A 24 -5.94 -8.42 -9.42
CA SER A 24 -6.95 -8.14 -10.45
C SER A 24 -8.33 -8.09 -9.83
N GLN A 25 -8.96 -6.92 -9.81
CA GLN A 25 -10.32 -6.76 -9.31
C GLN A 25 -11.26 -6.32 -10.43
N SER A 26 -12.33 -7.07 -10.66
CA SER A 26 -13.32 -6.74 -11.69
C SER A 26 -14.00 -5.41 -11.39
N GLY A 27 -14.05 -4.52 -12.38
CA GLY A 27 -14.63 -3.18 -12.24
C GLY A 27 -13.65 -2.07 -11.84
N TYR A 28 -12.39 -2.40 -11.60
CA TYR A 28 -11.34 -1.42 -11.26
C TYR A 28 -10.14 -1.56 -12.19
N SER A 29 -9.50 -0.44 -12.51
CA SER A 29 -8.31 -0.44 -13.39
C SER A 29 -7.06 -0.93 -12.65
N GLU A 30 -6.95 -0.60 -11.37
CA GLU A 30 -5.81 -0.92 -10.52
C GLU A 30 -6.33 -1.31 -9.13
N ALA A 31 -5.75 -2.37 -8.55
CA ALA A 31 -6.10 -2.82 -7.22
C ALA A 31 -4.90 -3.44 -6.52
N TYR A 32 -4.81 -3.21 -5.22
CA TYR A 32 -3.71 -3.66 -4.37
C TYR A 32 -4.26 -4.26 -3.08
N GLU A 33 -3.63 -5.34 -2.63
CA GLU A 33 -3.87 -5.96 -1.35
C GLU A 33 -2.61 -5.86 -0.49
N PHE A 34 -2.73 -5.17 0.65
CA PHE A 34 -1.76 -5.19 1.72
C PHE A 34 -2.11 -6.30 2.72
N ASN A 35 -1.14 -7.15 3.02
CA ASN A 35 -1.21 -8.15 4.07
C ASN A 35 -0.10 -7.89 5.09
N SER A 36 -0.45 -7.62 6.34
CA SER A 36 0.50 -7.52 7.44
C SER A 36 1.24 -8.84 7.66
N ILE A 37 2.53 -8.76 7.98
CA ILE A 37 3.36 -9.94 8.29
C ILE A 37 2.87 -10.63 9.58
N ASP A 38 2.38 -9.86 10.54
CA ASP A 38 1.87 -10.36 11.83
C ASP A 38 0.41 -10.88 11.76
N GLY A 39 -0.22 -10.76 10.60
CA GLY A 39 -1.60 -11.19 10.35
C GLY A 39 -2.68 -10.32 11.01
N THR A 40 -2.34 -9.14 11.52
CA THR A 40 -3.28 -8.24 12.20
C THR A 40 -4.10 -7.35 11.26
N LEU A 41 -3.58 -7.07 10.06
CA LEU A 41 -4.18 -6.17 9.08
C LEU A 41 -4.17 -6.76 7.67
N ASN A 42 -5.35 -6.80 7.05
CA ASN A 42 -5.51 -6.95 5.60
C ASN A 42 -6.22 -5.71 5.08
N LEU A 43 -5.73 -5.12 4.00
CA LEU A 43 -6.32 -3.94 3.39
C LEU A 43 -6.32 -4.09 1.88
N VAL A 44 -7.51 -4.05 1.28
CA VAL A 44 -7.67 -4.11 -0.17
C VAL A 44 -8.17 -2.76 -0.66
N ILE A 45 -7.38 -2.11 -1.50
CA ILE A 45 -7.73 -0.84 -2.15
C ILE A 45 -7.83 -1.02 -3.65
N ALA A 46 -8.66 -0.21 -4.28
CA ALA A 46 -8.77 -0.14 -5.72
C ALA A 46 -8.98 1.29 -6.19
N ARG A 47 -8.57 1.57 -7.42
CA ARG A 47 -8.72 2.87 -8.05
C ARG A 47 -10.04 2.91 -8.81
N ASP A 48 -10.93 3.81 -8.38
CA ASP A 48 -12.24 4.00 -8.98
C ASP A 48 -12.17 4.68 -10.36
N THR A 49 -13.33 4.86 -11.00
CA THR A 49 -13.45 5.49 -12.32
C THR A 49 -13.07 6.96 -12.35
N ASP A 50 -13.12 7.64 -11.21
CA ASP A 50 -12.74 9.04 -11.03
C ASP A 50 -11.23 9.18 -10.72
N GLY A 51 -10.53 8.05 -10.59
CA GLY A 51 -9.10 7.97 -10.33
C GLY A 51 -8.75 8.02 -8.84
N ASN A 52 -9.73 7.97 -7.93
CA ASN A 52 -9.51 7.97 -6.49
C ASN A 52 -9.27 6.56 -5.97
N TRP A 53 -8.41 6.45 -4.96
CA TRP A 53 -8.17 5.21 -4.25
C TRP A 53 -9.19 5.02 -3.14
N ILE A 54 -9.89 3.90 -3.17
CA ILE A 54 -10.92 3.55 -2.17
C ILE A 54 -10.64 2.17 -1.58
N ARG A 55 -10.96 1.99 -0.30
CA ARG A 55 -10.99 0.66 0.32
C ARG A 55 -12.19 -0.12 -0.23
N ILE A 56 -11.93 -1.34 -0.69
CA ILE A 56 -12.96 -2.26 -1.22
C ILE A 56 -13.14 -3.53 -0.38
N ALA A 57 -12.13 -3.91 0.39
CA ALA A 57 -12.18 -5.02 1.35
C ALA A 57 -11.06 -4.85 2.40
N GLY A 58 -11.04 -5.72 3.41
CA GLY A 58 -9.99 -5.71 4.43
C GLY A 58 -10.49 -6.20 5.79
N SER A 59 -9.56 -6.31 6.73
CA SER A 59 -9.86 -6.54 8.14
C SER A 59 -10.41 -5.27 8.80
N GLU A 60 -11.02 -5.46 9.97
CA GLU A 60 -11.47 -4.42 10.88
C GLU A 60 -10.65 -4.52 12.19
N PRO A 61 -10.35 -3.39 12.86
CA PRO A 61 -10.79 -2.02 12.60
C PRO A 61 -10.11 -1.38 11.38
N TYR A 62 -10.79 -0.43 10.73
CA TYR A 62 -10.25 0.30 9.58
C TYR A 62 -9.89 1.75 9.98
N PHE A 63 -8.67 2.17 9.62
CA PHE A 63 -8.23 3.54 9.71
C PHE A 63 -8.03 4.12 8.30
N ALA A 64 -8.69 5.24 8.02
CA ALA A 64 -8.69 5.83 6.66
C ALA A 64 -7.29 6.23 6.19
N GLY A 65 -6.43 6.71 7.10
CA GLY A 65 -5.07 7.13 6.78
C GLY A 65 -4.20 6.02 6.19
N TRP A 66 -4.49 4.75 6.47
CA TRP A 66 -3.78 3.63 5.85
C TRP A 66 -3.94 3.57 4.33
N VAL A 67 -5.07 4.04 3.80
CA VAL A 67 -5.25 4.13 2.34
C VAL A 67 -4.34 5.20 1.78
N ASP A 68 -4.32 6.38 2.41
CA ASP A 68 -3.48 7.50 1.95
C ASP A 68 -1.99 7.13 1.97
N GLU A 69 -1.52 6.51 3.05
CA GLU A 69 -0.14 6.04 3.20
C GLU A 69 0.24 4.96 2.18
N LEU A 70 -0.65 3.98 1.96
CA LEU A 70 -0.42 2.91 1.00
C LEU A 70 -0.33 3.46 -0.42
N VAL A 71 -1.20 4.41 -0.76
CA VAL A 71 -1.24 5.08 -2.06
C VAL A 71 0.03 5.90 -2.31
N GLU A 72 0.55 6.57 -1.28
CA GLU A 72 1.82 7.29 -1.38
C GLU A 72 2.96 6.34 -1.77
N GLN A 73 3.05 5.17 -1.12
CA GLN A 73 4.07 4.17 -1.40
C GLN A 73 3.92 3.53 -2.79
N ILE A 74 2.68 3.26 -3.24
CA ILE A 74 2.39 2.76 -4.59
C ILE A 74 2.87 3.75 -5.66
N ASN A 75 2.60 5.04 -5.46
CA ASN A 75 2.97 6.08 -6.42
C ASN A 75 4.45 6.47 -6.36
N ASN A 76 5.15 6.13 -5.27
CA ASN A 76 6.54 6.51 -5.04
C ASN A 76 7.43 5.34 -4.60
N PRO A 77 7.59 4.30 -5.45
CA PRO A 77 8.41 3.13 -5.11
C PRO A 77 9.91 3.44 -4.93
N GLU A 78 10.38 4.61 -5.37
CA GLU A 78 11.78 5.04 -5.23
C GLU A 78 12.17 5.46 -3.80
N THR A 79 11.20 5.74 -2.92
CA THR A 79 11.50 6.11 -1.53
C THR A 79 11.96 4.94 -0.64
N ASN A 80 11.72 3.70 -1.07
CA ASN A 80 12.17 2.50 -0.35
C ASN A 80 13.61 2.08 -0.68
N ASN A 81 14.28 2.78 -1.62
CA ASN A 81 15.65 2.51 -2.08
C ASN A 81 16.51 3.78 -2.17
N THR A 82 16.42 4.71 -1.22
CA THR A 82 17.46 5.77 -1.09
C THR A 82 18.74 5.18 -0.50
N ALA A 83 19.39 4.32 -1.30
CA ALA A 83 20.83 4.21 -1.27
C ALA A 83 21.39 5.61 -1.57
N ILE A 84 22.05 6.15 -0.56
CA ILE A 84 22.95 7.31 -0.58
C ILE A 84 23.62 7.43 -1.96
N THR A 85 23.20 8.41 -2.78
CA THR A 85 24.09 8.90 -3.82
C THR A 85 25.06 9.83 -3.11
N PHE A 86 26.27 9.33 -2.82
CA PHE A 86 27.37 10.22 -2.48
C PHE A 86 27.69 11.02 -3.74
N ASP A 87 27.27 12.27 -3.78
CA ASP A 87 27.75 13.24 -4.76
C ASP A 87 29.28 13.28 -4.69
N ASN A 88 29.91 12.84 -5.76
CA ASN A 88 31.35 12.87 -5.94
C ASN A 88 31.65 14.01 -6.92
N GLU A 89 31.70 15.23 -6.41
CA GLU A 89 32.32 16.39 -7.07
C GLU A 89 33.52 16.89 -6.24
#